data_AF-A0A5H2XF80-F1
#
_entry.id   AF-A0A5H2XF80-F1
#
_cell.length_a   1.000
_cell.length_b   1.000
_cell.length_c   1.000
_cell.angle_alpha   90.00
_cell.angle_beta   90.00
_cell.angle_gamma   90.00
#
_symmetry.space_group_name_H-M   'P 1'
#
loop_
_entity.id
_entity.type
_entity.pdbx_description
1 polymer ?
#
loop_
_entity_poly.entity_id
_entity_poly.type
_entity_poly.pdbx_seq_one_letter_code
_entity_poly.pdbx_strand_id
1 'polypeptide(L)'
;MEIMGKLVAPKMLDGWTECESDSDWLQFKDVGNLALHFHGCDNLKLSGLTHLNSARAHIAISGCNNVYVSHLTITAPEDSPNTDGIDISNSRNVFIQHSAIGTGDDCIAINGGCYDLNIANIACGPGHGISVGSLGANGALETVQNVYVRDSSFSGTTNGARIKTWQGGSGYAKNITFEKITLDAAKNPIIIDQFYCNNDHNCKSQASALLVEDVKYIDFEGTSANEEAIKLDCDQNSGCRNIIMDRIKITSAVPDKKIYASCNNAIGTSIGTIVPNVPCLKSGTEPTTSPPAMPLPTVPLPATPPPSPPLPVMPPPSPPVPVMPPSSPPVPVMPPPSLPEPVMPLPSPPVPVMPPPVPVMPPPSPPVPIIPPHLRLC
;
A
#
# COMPACT_ATOMS: atom_id res chain seq x y z
N MET A 1 10.29 20.44 11.87
CA MET A 1 9.28 21.04 12.76
C MET A 1 8.20 19.99 12.94
N GLU A 2 8.16 19.35 14.11
CA GLU A 2 7.15 18.34 14.44
C GLU A 2 6.02 19.07 15.19
N ILE A 3 4.81 19.08 14.63
CA ILE A 3 3.66 19.62 15.34
C ILE A 3 3.11 18.48 16.20
N MET A 4 3.56 18.43 17.45
CA MET A 4 2.99 17.54 18.47
C MET A 4 1.75 18.20 19.08
N GLY A 5 0.59 17.57 18.96
CA GLY A 5 -0.66 18.08 19.53
C GLY A 5 -1.79 17.06 19.50
N LYS A 6 -2.76 17.23 20.39
CA LYS A 6 -4.01 16.46 20.38
C LYS A 6 -5.09 17.33 19.74
N LEU A 7 -5.49 16.99 18.52
CA LEU A 7 -6.72 17.54 17.92
C LEU A 7 -7.91 16.87 18.61
N VAL A 8 -8.63 17.63 19.43
CA VAL A 8 -9.86 17.18 20.08
C VAL A 8 -11.02 17.81 19.32
N ALA A 9 -11.81 16.97 18.64
CA ALA A 9 -13.05 17.43 18.02
C ALA A 9 -13.99 18.03 19.08
N PRO A 10 -14.70 19.14 18.78
CA PRO A 10 -15.76 19.66 19.62
C PRO A 10 -16.84 18.61 19.90
N LYS A 11 -17.45 18.67 21.09
CA LYS A 11 -18.54 17.76 21.47
C LYS A 11 -19.87 18.07 20.78
N MET A 12 -20.01 19.25 20.21
CA MET A 12 -21.24 19.80 19.66
C MET A 12 -20.95 20.42 18.29
N LEU A 13 -21.91 20.35 17.37
CA LEU A 13 -21.75 20.79 15.98
C LEU A 13 -21.46 22.29 15.83
N ASP A 14 -21.84 23.10 16.83
CA ASP A 14 -21.62 24.55 16.90
C ASP A 14 -20.20 24.94 17.35
N GLY A 15 -19.40 23.98 17.82
CA GLY A 15 -17.98 24.21 18.17
C GLY A 15 -17.04 24.19 16.96
N TRP A 16 -17.59 23.93 15.78
CA TRP A 16 -16.96 23.94 14.48
C TRP A 16 -17.27 25.31 13.82
N THR A 17 -16.28 26.19 13.73
CA THR A 17 -16.44 27.55 13.21
C THR A 17 -15.45 27.78 12.08
N GLU A 18 -15.91 28.40 10.97
CA GLU A 18 -15.12 28.80 9.80
C GLU A 18 -14.86 27.72 8.72
N CYS A 19 -15.79 26.79 8.51
CA CYS A 19 -15.75 25.88 7.35
C CYS A 19 -16.06 26.64 6.04
N GLU A 20 -15.35 26.32 4.95
CA GLU A 20 -15.70 26.79 3.60
C GLU A 20 -16.96 26.08 3.06
N SER A 21 -17.32 24.92 3.63
CA SER A 21 -18.53 24.17 3.33
C SER A 21 -19.02 23.37 4.54
N ASP A 22 -20.33 23.06 4.60
CA ASP A 22 -20.95 22.23 5.64
C ASP A 22 -20.48 20.75 5.62
N SER A 23 -19.62 20.37 4.67
CA SER A 23 -19.08 19.01 4.52
C SER A 23 -17.66 18.84 5.05
N ASP A 24 -16.96 19.93 5.38
CA ASP A 24 -15.57 19.90 5.81
C ASP A 24 -15.46 19.98 7.34
N TRP A 25 -14.93 18.91 7.94
CA TRP A 25 -14.81 18.74 9.40
C TRP A 25 -13.39 19.01 9.94
N LEU A 26 -12.38 19.03 9.06
CA LEU A 26 -10.99 19.41 9.39
C LEU A 26 -10.23 19.67 8.08
N GLN A 27 -9.69 20.87 7.90
CA GLN A 27 -8.99 21.24 6.67
C GLN A 27 -7.51 21.58 6.95
N PHE A 28 -6.60 20.94 6.22
CA PHE A 28 -5.17 21.27 6.18
C PHE A 28 -4.84 21.89 4.82
N LYS A 29 -4.31 23.12 4.79
CA LYS A 29 -3.82 23.77 3.57
C LYS A 29 -2.34 24.13 3.73
N ASP A 30 -1.56 23.88 2.66
CA ASP A 30 -0.14 24.25 2.56
C ASP A 30 0.78 23.70 3.67
N VAL A 31 0.44 22.53 4.23
CA VAL A 31 1.25 21.86 5.27
C VAL A 31 2.16 20.81 4.64
N GLY A 32 3.45 21.12 4.53
CA GLY A 32 4.49 20.13 4.21
C GLY A 32 4.91 19.31 5.43
N ASN A 33 5.30 18.05 5.24
CA ASN A 33 5.67 17.09 6.30
C ASN A 33 4.51 16.74 7.24
N LEU A 34 3.27 16.73 6.74
CA LEU A 34 2.11 16.33 7.53
C LEU A 34 2.13 14.82 7.80
N ALA A 35 2.31 14.46 9.08
CA ALA A 35 2.07 13.13 9.61
C ALA A 35 0.80 13.14 10.47
N LEU A 36 -0.06 12.15 10.29
CA LEU A 36 -1.28 11.98 11.09
C LEU A 36 -1.22 10.67 11.86
N HIS A 37 -1.56 10.71 13.14
CA HIS A 37 -1.73 9.51 13.94
C HIS A 37 -3.11 9.50 14.57
N PHE A 38 -3.95 8.56 14.13
CA PHE A 38 -5.26 8.27 14.69
C PHE A 38 -5.12 7.12 15.69
N HIS A 39 -5.37 7.40 16.96
CA HIS A 39 -5.27 6.42 18.03
C HIS A 39 -6.58 6.30 18.80
N GLY A 40 -7.24 5.13 18.73
CA GLY A 40 -8.54 4.90 19.38
C GLY A 40 -9.69 5.69 18.73
N CYS A 41 -9.59 5.95 17.43
CA CYS A 41 -10.58 6.72 16.67
C CYS A 41 -11.56 5.79 15.96
N ASP A 42 -12.72 5.56 16.57
CA ASP A 42 -13.79 4.76 15.96
C ASP A 42 -14.63 5.58 14.98
N ASN A 43 -15.15 4.92 13.93
CA ASN A 43 -15.94 5.56 12.86
C ASN A 43 -15.16 6.67 12.13
N LEU A 44 -13.85 6.49 11.99
CA LEU A 44 -12.97 7.43 11.31
C LEU A 44 -13.26 7.43 9.81
N LYS A 45 -13.49 8.61 9.23
CA LYS A 45 -13.54 8.81 7.79
C LYS A 45 -12.47 9.81 7.38
N LEU A 46 -11.54 9.39 6.54
CA LEU A 46 -10.47 10.22 5.99
C LEU A 46 -10.56 10.22 4.47
N SER A 47 -10.59 11.40 3.83
CA SER A 47 -10.63 11.44 2.37
C SER A 47 -10.07 12.72 1.78
N GLY A 48 -9.55 12.63 0.55
CA GLY A 48 -9.18 13.77 -0.28
C GLY A 48 -7.88 14.47 0.13
N LEU A 49 -7.13 13.93 1.09
CA LEU A 49 -5.91 14.56 1.57
C LEU A 49 -4.71 14.25 0.67
N THR A 50 -3.86 15.26 0.51
CA THR A 50 -2.53 15.11 -0.08
C THR A 50 -1.48 15.20 1.03
N HIS A 51 -0.64 14.19 1.14
CA HIS A 51 0.51 14.16 2.04
C HIS A 51 1.81 14.23 1.24
N LEU A 52 2.71 15.12 1.66
CA LEU A 52 3.99 15.36 0.98
C LEU A 52 5.14 15.31 1.99
N ASN A 53 6.10 14.41 1.71
CA ASN A 53 7.39 14.29 2.35
C ASN A 53 7.31 14.23 3.89
N SER A 54 6.48 13.34 4.44
CA SER A 54 6.52 13.12 5.89
C SER A 54 7.93 12.69 6.32
N ALA A 55 8.36 13.15 7.50
CA ALA A 55 9.65 12.77 8.06
C ALA A 55 9.71 11.30 8.51
N ARG A 56 8.54 10.64 8.62
CA ARG A 56 8.33 9.21 8.93
C ARG A 56 7.08 8.73 8.19
N ALA A 57 6.38 7.71 8.70
CA ALA A 57 5.06 7.32 8.21
C ALA A 57 4.12 8.53 8.07
N HIS A 58 3.35 8.58 6.99
CA HIS A 58 2.43 9.69 6.71
C HIS A 58 1.15 9.56 7.52
N ILE A 59 0.62 8.35 7.66
CA ILE A 59 -0.60 8.07 8.41
C ILE A 59 -0.39 6.83 9.27
N ALA A 60 -0.69 6.94 10.56
CA ALA A 60 -0.78 5.80 11.47
C ALA A 60 -2.23 5.66 11.98
N ILE A 61 -2.78 4.45 11.91
CA ILE A 61 -4.11 4.06 12.39
C ILE A 61 -3.92 2.97 13.44
N SER A 62 -4.14 3.31 14.71
CA SER A 62 -3.90 2.40 15.83
C SER A 62 -5.10 2.29 16.76
N GLY A 63 -5.53 1.06 17.08
CA GLY A 63 -6.61 0.86 18.04
C GLY A 63 -7.98 1.34 17.54
N CYS A 64 -8.18 1.45 16.23
CA CYS A 64 -9.38 2.05 15.64
C CYS A 64 -10.36 0.97 15.14
N ASN A 65 -11.66 1.28 15.19
CA ASN A 65 -12.71 0.42 14.65
C ASN A 65 -13.58 1.16 13.64
N ASN A 66 -13.93 0.52 12.53
CA ASN A 66 -14.75 1.09 11.46
C ASN A 66 -14.07 2.33 10.85
N VAL A 67 -13.00 2.09 10.11
CA VAL A 67 -12.19 3.15 9.48
C VAL A 67 -12.40 3.13 7.98
N TYR A 68 -12.63 4.29 7.37
CA TYR A 68 -12.79 4.44 5.94
C TYR A 68 -11.84 5.53 5.42
N VAL A 69 -10.85 5.12 4.63
CA VAL A 69 -9.85 5.97 4.00
C VAL A 69 -10.04 5.93 2.48
N SER A 70 -10.13 7.08 1.81
CA SER A 70 -10.24 7.09 0.35
C SER A 70 -9.71 8.33 -0.35
N HIS A 71 -9.34 8.23 -1.63
CA HIS A 71 -8.94 9.39 -2.43
C HIS A 71 -7.74 10.15 -1.84
N LEU A 72 -6.77 9.42 -1.31
CA LEU A 72 -5.52 10.01 -0.83
C LEU A 72 -4.49 10.10 -1.95
N THR A 73 -3.65 11.12 -1.87
CA THR A 73 -2.39 11.22 -2.63
C THR A 73 -1.24 11.34 -1.64
N ILE A 74 -0.36 10.36 -1.56
CA ILE A 74 0.79 10.36 -0.65
C ILE A 74 2.07 10.28 -1.47
N THR A 75 3.01 11.19 -1.22
CA THR A 75 4.27 11.28 -1.96
C THR A 75 5.45 11.54 -1.02
N ALA A 76 6.50 10.74 -1.14
CA ALA A 76 7.83 10.96 -0.56
C ALA A 76 8.91 10.40 -1.51
N PRO A 77 10.18 10.86 -1.39
CA PRO A 77 11.27 10.33 -2.21
C PRO A 77 11.47 8.83 -2.00
N GLU A 78 11.77 8.08 -3.07
CA GLU A 78 11.99 6.62 -3.04
C GLU A 78 13.14 6.20 -2.11
N ASP A 79 14.15 7.05 -1.94
CA ASP A 79 15.30 6.82 -1.07
C ASP A 79 15.09 7.31 0.37
N SER A 80 13.90 7.81 0.71
CA SER A 80 13.59 8.32 2.04
C SER A 80 13.12 7.20 2.97
N PRO A 81 13.96 6.75 3.93
CA PRO A 81 13.66 5.58 4.74
C PRO A 81 12.45 5.82 5.67
N ASN A 82 11.67 4.76 5.92
CA ASN A 82 10.58 4.77 6.91
C ASN A 82 9.51 5.84 6.68
N THR A 83 9.28 6.19 5.41
CA THR A 83 8.25 7.14 4.98
C THR A 83 6.96 6.43 4.57
N ASP A 84 6.60 5.38 5.30
CA ASP A 84 5.44 4.52 5.04
C ASP A 84 4.18 5.35 4.74
N GLY A 85 3.35 4.89 3.81
CA GLY A 85 2.13 5.59 3.45
C GLY A 85 1.10 5.52 4.57
N ILE A 86 0.65 4.29 4.86
CA ILE A 86 -0.35 4.04 5.91
C ILE A 86 0.09 2.85 6.77
N ASP A 87 0.33 3.10 8.05
CA ASP A 87 0.57 2.09 9.06
C ASP A 87 -0.72 1.76 9.81
N ILE A 88 -1.06 0.48 9.90
CA ILE A 88 -2.26 0.00 10.58
C ILE A 88 -1.85 -0.95 11.69
N SER A 89 -2.37 -0.76 12.90
CA SER A 89 -2.12 -1.65 14.04
C SER A 89 -3.36 -1.75 14.94
N ASN A 90 -3.58 -2.89 15.58
CA ASN A 90 -4.64 -3.08 16.58
C ASN A 90 -6.04 -2.59 16.14
N SER A 91 -6.35 -2.66 14.85
CA SER A 91 -7.53 -2.02 14.27
C SER A 91 -8.40 -3.03 13.54
N ARG A 92 -9.71 -2.75 13.47
CA ARG A 92 -10.65 -3.66 12.81
C ARG A 92 -11.67 -2.95 11.92
N ASN A 93 -12.19 -3.66 10.92
CA ASN A 93 -13.12 -3.10 9.93
C ASN A 93 -12.52 -1.87 9.24
N VAL A 94 -11.36 -2.04 8.60
CA VAL A 94 -10.63 -0.96 7.94
C VAL A 94 -10.78 -1.07 6.43
N PHE A 95 -11.25 0.00 5.80
CA PHE A 95 -11.44 0.12 4.36
C PHE A 95 -10.51 1.20 3.82
N ILE A 96 -9.65 0.87 2.87
CA ILE A 96 -8.74 1.83 2.22
C ILE A 96 -8.91 1.70 0.71
N GLN A 97 -9.25 2.79 0.02
CA GLN A 97 -9.50 2.69 -1.42
C GLN A 97 -9.17 3.92 -2.25
N HIS A 98 -9.05 3.72 -3.57
CA HIS A 98 -8.92 4.79 -4.57
C HIS A 98 -7.81 5.78 -4.23
N SER A 99 -6.62 5.30 -3.87
CA SER A 99 -5.54 6.16 -3.38
C SER A 99 -4.25 5.90 -4.16
N ALA A 100 -3.46 6.94 -4.35
CA ALA A 100 -2.12 6.88 -4.94
C ALA A 100 -1.08 7.12 -3.85
N ILE A 101 -0.14 6.18 -3.69
CA ILE A 101 0.85 6.19 -2.62
C ILE A 101 2.22 5.86 -3.23
N GLY A 102 3.13 6.83 -3.20
CA GLY A 102 4.53 6.65 -3.57
C GLY A 102 5.43 7.13 -2.43
N THR A 103 6.28 6.26 -1.91
CA THR A 103 7.11 6.53 -0.72
C THR A 103 8.47 5.85 -0.83
N GLY A 104 9.32 6.01 0.18
CA GLY A 104 10.56 5.24 0.31
C GLY A 104 10.45 4.00 1.21
N ASP A 105 9.25 3.65 1.66
CA ASP A 105 8.98 2.44 2.46
C ASP A 105 7.62 1.83 2.08
N ASP A 106 6.94 1.11 2.96
CA ASP A 106 5.66 0.45 2.63
C ASP A 106 4.60 1.46 2.15
N CYS A 107 3.85 1.11 1.10
CA CYS A 107 2.65 1.88 0.75
C CYS A 107 1.61 1.73 1.86
N ILE A 108 1.39 0.49 2.30
CA ILE A 108 0.52 0.16 3.43
C ILE A 108 1.20 -0.96 4.22
N ALA A 109 1.43 -0.73 5.51
CA ALA A 109 1.93 -1.72 6.46
C ALA A 109 0.82 -2.16 7.43
N ILE A 110 0.53 -3.45 7.47
CA ILE A 110 -0.50 -4.07 8.32
C ILE A 110 0.20 -4.81 9.46
N ASN A 111 0.32 -4.15 10.61
CA ASN A 111 0.98 -4.67 11.81
C ASN A 111 0.03 -5.51 12.69
N GLY A 112 0.53 -6.01 13.82
CA GLY A 112 -0.21 -6.89 14.71
C GLY A 112 -1.53 -6.31 15.24
N GLY A 113 -2.47 -7.21 15.55
CA GLY A 113 -3.78 -6.89 16.11
C GLY A 113 -4.83 -6.45 15.08
N CYS A 114 -4.60 -6.69 13.79
CA CYS A 114 -5.48 -6.24 12.71
C CYS A 114 -6.48 -7.33 12.28
N TYR A 115 -7.75 -6.97 12.08
CA TYR A 115 -8.81 -7.88 11.68
C TYR A 115 -9.81 -7.24 10.72
N ASP A 116 -10.25 -7.94 9.66
CA ASP A 116 -11.20 -7.45 8.65
C ASP A 116 -10.73 -6.15 7.96
N LEU A 117 -9.81 -6.31 7.01
CA LEU A 117 -9.25 -5.22 6.21
C LEU A 117 -9.61 -5.42 4.73
N ASN A 118 -10.14 -4.38 4.10
CA ASN A 118 -10.45 -4.35 2.68
C ASN A 118 -9.71 -3.18 2.02
N ILE A 119 -8.74 -3.50 1.17
CA ILE A 119 -7.86 -2.55 0.50
C ILE A 119 -8.06 -2.72 -1.00
N ALA A 120 -8.50 -1.67 -1.69
CA ALA A 120 -8.87 -1.79 -3.10
C ALA A 120 -8.50 -0.57 -3.92
N ASN A 121 -8.14 -0.74 -5.20
CA ASN A 121 -7.86 0.39 -6.09
C ASN A 121 -6.72 1.29 -5.55
N ILE A 122 -5.60 0.67 -5.17
CA ILE A 122 -4.40 1.38 -4.73
C ILE A 122 -3.37 1.41 -5.86
N ALA A 123 -2.92 2.61 -6.22
CA ALA A 123 -1.74 2.80 -7.06
C ALA A 123 -0.52 2.97 -6.14
N CYS A 124 0.25 1.90 -5.95
CA CYS A 124 1.42 1.88 -5.10
C CYS A 124 2.69 2.01 -5.95
N GLY A 125 3.58 2.93 -5.62
CA GLY A 125 4.86 3.04 -6.33
C GLY A 125 5.37 4.47 -6.51
N PRO A 126 6.68 4.71 -6.29
CA PRO A 126 7.68 3.78 -5.75
C PRO A 126 7.44 3.42 -4.27
N GLY A 127 8.24 2.51 -3.69
CA GLY A 127 8.12 2.09 -2.29
C GLY A 127 8.30 0.58 -2.07
N HIS A 128 7.89 0.05 -0.92
CA HIS A 128 8.08 -1.36 -0.54
C HIS A 128 6.88 -2.27 -0.81
N GLY A 129 5.78 -1.74 -1.35
CA GLY A 129 4.57 -2.50 -1.65
C GLY A 129 3.54 -2.47 -0.53
N ILE A 130 2.62 -3.44 -0.53
CA ILE A 130 1.64 -3.63 0.55
C ILE A 130 2.11 -4.82 1.37
N SER A 131 2.36 -4.58 2.65
CA SER A 131 3.01 -5.50 3.55
C SER A 131 2.12 -5.90 4.72
N VAL A 132 1.98 -7.20 4.94
CA VAL A 132 1.55 -7.74 6.24
C VAL A 132 2.79 -7.94 7.10
N GLY A 133 2.84 -7.20 8.20
CA GLY A 133 3.94 -7.16 9.16
C GLY A 133 4.84 -5.93 9.06
N SER A 134 5.98 -5.92 9.75
CA SER A 134 6.59 -7.11 10.35
C SER A 134 5.84 -7.63 11.58
N LEU A 135 5.66 -8.95 11.67
CA LEU A 135 4.93 -9.60 12.77
C LEU A 135 5.86 -10.48 13.63
N GLY A 136 5.61 -10.54 14.93
CA GLY A 136 6.29 -11.43 15.88
C GLY A 136 7.62 -10.92 16.42
N ALA A 137 7.93 -9.63 16.27
CA ALA A 137 9.19 -9.06 16.73
C ALA A 137 9.40 -9.34 18.23
N ASN A 138 10.64 -9.67 18.63
CA ASN A 138 10.99 -9.99 20.02
C ASN A 138 10.16 -11.12 20.66
N GLY A 139 9.64 -12.06 19.86
CA GLY A 139 8.80 -13.15 20.34
C GLY A 139 7.36 -12.73 20.67
N ALA A 140 6.93 -11.55 20.22
CA ALA A 140 5.58 -11.06 20.44
C ALA A 140 4.52 -12.02 19.87
N LEU A 141 3.36 -12.05 20.52
CA LEU A 141 2.16 -12.65 19.99
C LEU A 141 1.43 -11.60 19.15
N GLU A 142 1.41 -11.79 17.84
CA GLU A 142 0.74 -10.88 16.92
C GLU A 142 -0.19 -11.63 15.97
N THR A 143 -1.36 -11.06 15.74
CA THR A 143 -2.38 -11.65 14.87
C THR A 143 -2.79 -10.67 13.78
N VAL A 144 -2.84 -11.15 12.55
CA VAL A 144 -3.48 -10.47 11.42
C VAL A 144 -4.41 -11.46 10.75
N GLN A 145 -5.66 -11.08 10.53
CA GLN A 145 -6.63 -11.98 9.92
C GLN A 145 -7.65 -11.26 9.04
N ASN A 146 -8.12 -11.94 8.00
CA ASN A 146 -9.15 -11.45 7.07
C ASN A 146 -8.71 -10.17 6.36
N VAL A 147 -7.63 -10.26 5.60
CA VAL A 147 -7.13 -9.16 4.77
C VAL A 147 -7.44 -9.44 3.32
N TYR A 148 -8.06 -8.49 2.64
CA TYR A 148 -8.33 -8.59 1.21
C TYR A 148 -7.81 -7.36 0.50
N VAL A 149 -6.79 -7.55 -0.33
CA VAL A 149 -6.19 -6.53 -1.18
C VAL A 149 -6.59 -6.83 -2.63
N ARG A 150 -7.17 -5.88 -3.34
CA ARG A 150 -7.62 -6.12 -4.72
C ARG A 150 -7.48 -4.93 -5.66
N ASP A 151 -7.55 -5.22 -6.95
CA ASP A 151 -7.65 -4.22 -8.03
C ASP A 151 -6.57 -3.14 -7.89
N SER A 152 -5.33 -3.52 -7.58
CA SER A 152 -4.26 -2.59 -7.19
C SER A 152 -3.02 -2.78 -8.08
N SER A 153 -2.25 -1.71 -8.25
CA SER A 153 -1.05 -1.70 -9.09
C SER A 153 0.20 -1.37 -8.30
N PHE A 154 1.32 -1.99 -8.69
CA PHE A 154 2.64 -1.75 -8.10
C PHE A 154 3.64 -1.35 -9.20
N SER A 155 4.07 -0.09 -9.23
CA SER A 155 5.08 0.42 -10.18
C SER A 155 6.40 0.73 -9.49
N GLY A 156 7.50 0.14 -9.95
CA GLY A 156 8.85 0.44 -9.45
C GLY A 156 9.04 0.16 -7.95
N THR A 157 8.20 -0.68 -7.35
CA THR A 157 8.31 -1.00 -5.92
C THR A 157 9.37 -2.07 -5.66
N THR A 158 9.91 -2.13 -4.44
CA THR A 158 10.81 -3.23 -4.06
C THR A 158 10.05 -4.54 -3.84
N ASN A 159 8.78 -4.50 -3.47
CA ASN A 159 7.92 -5.68 -3.40
C ASN A 159 6.49 -5.35 -3.89
N GLY A 160 5.73 -6.37 -4.28
CA GLY A 160 4.29 -6.24 -4.53
C GLY A 160 3.49 -6.61 -3.29
N ALA A 161 3.02 -7.85 -3.26
CA ALA A 161 2.33 -8.44 -2.12
C ALA A 161 3.35 -9.10 -1.17
N ARG A 162 3.52 -8.56 0.03
CA ARG A 162 4.53 -8.99 1.00
C ARG A 162 3.91 -9.46 2.32
N ILE A 163 4.42 -10.57 2.85
CA ILE A 163 4.20 -11.00 4.24
C ILE A 163 5.57 -11.17 4.88
N LYS A 164 5.84 -10.45 5.98
CA LYS A 164 7.14 -10.48 6.69
C LYS A 164 6.94 -10.80 8.17
N THR A 165 7.58 -11.86 8.65
CA THR A 165 7.48 -12.29 10.06
C THR A 165 8.86 -12.56 10.66
N TRP A 166 9.03 -12.24 11.94
CA TRP A 166 10.25 -12.51 12.70
C TRP A 166 10.27 -13.95 13.20
N GLN A 167 11.45 -14.58 13.16
CA GLN A 167 11.69 -15.81 13.91
C GLN A 167 11.59 -15.56 15.42
N GLY A 168 11.07 -16.54 16.15
CA GLY A 168 10.73 -16.47 17.57
C GLY A 168 9.31 -15.99 17.84
N GLY A 169 8.66 -15.32 16.88
CA GLY A 169 7.32 -14.80 17.01
C GLY A 169 6.24 -15.87 17.23
N SER A 170 5.10 -15.45 17.77
CA SER A 170 3.91 -16.29 17.97
C SER A 170 2.64 -15.61 17.46
N GLY A 171 1.53 -16.36 17.36
CA GLY A 171 0.28 -15.87 16.76
C GLY A 171 0.12 -16.35 15.32
N TYR A 172 -0.51 -15.54 14.46
CA TYR A 172 -0.84 -15.94 13.08
C TYR A 172 -1.07 -14.77 12.12
N ALA A 173 -0.80 -15.02 10.84
CA ALA A 173 -1.26 -14.25 9.69
C ALA A 173 -2.15 -15.17 8.84
N LYS A 174 -3.47 -14.96 8.86
CA LYS A 174 -4.45 -15.92 8.33
C LYS A 174 -5.50 -15.31 7.41
N ASN A 175 -5.93 -16.06 6.40
CA ASN A 175 -7.03 -15.66 5.50
C ASN A 175 -6.73 -14.31 4.84
N ILE A 176 -5.64 -14.29 4.07
CA ILE A 176 -5.13 -13.10 3.38
C ILE A 176 -5.25 -13.35 1.89
N THR A 177 -5.90 -12.46 1.17
CA THR A 177 -6.06 -12.58 -0.29
C THR A 177 -5.54 -11.32 -0.97
N PHE A 178 -4.67 -11.51 -1.95
CA PHE A 178 -4.31 -10.51 -2.94
C PHE A 178 -4.92 -10.94 -4.28
N GLU A 179 -5.71 -10.07 -4.91
CA GLU A 179 -6.45 -10.42 -6.14
C GLU A 179 -6.39 -9.30 -7.18
N LYS A 180 -6.28 -9.64 -8.48
CA LYS A 180 -6.27 -8.66 -9.58
C LYS A 180 -5.19 -7.60 -9.38
N ILE A 181 -3.95 -8.08 -9.31
CA ILE A 181 -2.78 -7.24 -9.06
C ILE A 181 -2.03 -7.00 -10.36
N THR A 182 -1.80 -5.73 -10.68
CA THR A 182 -0.98 -5.33 -11.84
C THR A 182 0.41 -4.93 -11.36
N LEU A 183 1.46 -5.44 -12.02
CA LEU A 183 2.85 -5.21 -11.65
C LEU A 183 3.60 -4.53 -12.81
N ASP A 184 4.36 -3.50 -12.49
CA ASP A 184 5.25 -2.83 -13.43
C ASP A 184 6.62 -2.65 -12.78
N ALA A 185 7.56 -3.51 -13.17
CA ALA A 185 8.93 -3.52 -12.66
C ALA A 185 9.03 -3.58 -11.13
N ALA A 186 8.11 -4.29 -10.46
CA ALA A 186 8.25 -4.57 -9.03
C ALA A 186 9.42 -5.54 -8.81
N LYS A 187 10.32 -5.29 -7.84
CA LYS A 187 11.54 -6.12 -7.66
C LYS A 187 11.19 -7.52 -7.16
N ASN A 188 10.39 -7.65 -6.09
CA ASN A 188 9.88 -8.93 -5.58
C ASN A 188 8.33 -8.93 -5.58
N PRO A 189 7.69 -9.22 -6.72
CA PRO A 189 6.23 -9.17 -6.86
C PRO A 189 5.41 -9.89 -5.79
N ILE A 190 5.79 -11.12 -5.43
CA ILE A 190 5.13 -11.91 -4.39
C ILE A 190 6.18 -12.44 -3.43
N ILE A 191 6.06 -12.12 -2.15
CA ILE A 191 7.02 -12.56 -1.14
C ILE A 191 6.37 -12.92 0.19
N ILE A 192 6.73 -14.10 0.70
CA ILE A 192 6.58 -14.46 2.11
C ILE A 192 7.98 -14.65 2.67
N ASP A 193 8.32 -13.91 3.71
CA ASP A 193 9.62 -13.97 4.38
C ASP A 193 9.40 -14.17 5.89
N GLN A 194 9.55 -15.42 6.35
CA GLN A 194 9.51 -15.76 7.78
C GLN A 194 10.87 -15.65 8.48
N PHE A 195 11.89 -15.19 7.76
CA PHE A 195 13.24 -14.95 8.27
C PHE A 195 13.55 -13.44 8.33
N TYR A 196 12.51 -12.61 8.33
CA TYR A 196 12.66 -11.16 8.34
C TYR A 196 13.44 -10.72 9.58
N CYS A 197 14.45 -9.88 9.37
CA CYS A 197 15.26 -9.38 10.48
C CYS A 197 15.85 -7.97 10.31
N ASN A 198 15.20 -7.11 9.52
CA ASN A 198 15.51 -5.69 9.40
C ASN A 198 17.01 -5.34 9.24
N ASN A 199 17.75 -6.15 8.46
CA ASN A 199 19.19 -6.03 8.25
C ASN A 199 20.06 -6.14 9.52
N ASP A 200 19.54 -6.68 10.62
CA ASP A 200 20.37 -7.07 11.76
C ASP A 200 21.30 -8.21 11.33
N HIS A 201 22.55 -8.18 11.79
CA HIS A 201 23.50 -9.27 11.53
C HIS A 201 23.34 -10.45 12.51
N ASN A 202 22.51 -10.29 13.55
CA ASN A 202 22.34 -11.25 14.64
C ASN A 202 20.98 -11.98 14.62
N CYS A 203 20.44 -12.27 13.43
CA CYS A 203 19.19 -13.01 13.26
C CYS A 203 19.41 -14.46 13.69
N LYS A 204 19.19 -14.75 14.98
CA LYS A 204 19.29 -16.12 15.50
C LYS A 204 18.15 -16.94 14.91
N SER A 205 18.47 -18.07 14.30
CA SER A 205 17.47 -19.07 13.96
C SER A 205 16.78 -19.55 15.23
N GLN A 206 15.46 -19.42 15.29
CA GLN A 206 14.64 -19.82 16.43
C GLN A 206 13.66 -20.91 16.01
N ALA A 207 13.30 -21.79 16.95
CA ALA A 207 12.48 -22.97 16.68
C ALA A 207 10.97 -22.67 16.53
N SER A 208 10.55 -21.42 16.70
CA SER A 208 9.16 -21.02 16.55
C SER A 208 9.06 -19.83 15.61
N ALA A 209 8.05 -19.83 14.76
CA ALA A 209 7.60 -18.66 14.00
C ALA A 209 6.07 -18.66 14.00
N LEU A 210 5.48 -17.47 13.89
CA LEU A 210 4.03 -17.35 13.83
C LEU A 210 3.46 -18.05 12.59
N LEU A 211 2.23 -18.52 12.69
CA LEU A 211 1.60 -19.32 11.65
C LEU A 211 1.19 -18.45 10.46
N VAL A 212 1.59 -18.82 9.24
CA VAL A 212 1.10 -18.19 8.01
C VAL A 212 0.24 -19.21 7.27
N GLU A 213 -1.07 -18.97 7.20
CA GLU A 213 -2.01 -19.93 6.61
C GLU A 213 -3.16 -19.28 5.84
N ASP A 214 -3.72 -20.05 4.88
CA ASP A 214 -4.85 -19.61 4.05
C ASP A 214 -4.55 -18.29 3.31
N VAL A 215 -3.40 -18.24 2.64
CA VAL A 215 -2.99 -17.07 1.83
C VAL A 215 -3.25 -17.35 0.35
N LYS A 216 -3.90 -16.41 -0.33
CA LYS A 216 -4.27 -16.53 -1.74
C LYS A 216 -3.67 -15.39 -2.56
N TYR A 217 -3.07 -15.74 -3.68
CA TYR A 217 -2.63 -14.82 -4.73
C TYR A 217 -3.39 -15.20 -6.01
N ILE A 218 -4.21 -14.28 -6.51
CA ILE A 218 -5.15 -14.56 -7.60
C ILE A 218 -5.02 -13.46 -8.66
N ASP A 219 -4.95 -13.83 -9.94
CA ASP A 219 -4.95 -12.88 -11.07
C ASP A 219 -3.84 -11.82 -10.95
N PHE A 220 -2.59 -12.26 -10.91
CA PHE A 220 -1.43 -11.37 -10.97
C PHE A 220 -0.94 -11.28 -12.41
N GLU A 221 -0.78 -10.06 -12.93
CA GLU A 221 -0.23 -9.83 -14.27
C GLU A 221 0.82 -8.71 -14.23
N GLY A 222 1.92 -8.88 -14.98
CA GLY A 222 2.87 -7.80 -15.20
C GLY A 222 4.33 -8.24 -15.20
N THR A 223 5.21 -7.37 -14.70
CA THR A 223 6.67 -7.54 -14.81
C THR A 223 7.40 -7.46 -13.47
N SER A 224 8.49 -8.23 -13.36
CA SER A 224 9.44 -8.25 -12.26
C SER A 224 10.75 -7.58 -12.66
N ALA A 225 11.30 -6.71 -11.81
CA ALA A 225 12.62 -6.12 -12.02
C ALA A 225 13.77 -7.05 -11.61
N ASN A 226 13.55 -7.98 -10.66
CA ASN A 226 14.55 -9.00 -10.31
C ASN A 226 14.28 -10.33 -11.03
N GLU A 227 15.31 -11.19 -11.09
CA GLU A 227 15.21 -12.56 -11.57
C GLU A 227 14.37 -13.44 -10.63
N GLU A 228 14.50 -13.29 -9.31
CA GLU A 228 13.63 -13.96 -8.34
C GLU A 228 12.32 -13.16 -8.17
N ALA A 229 11.28 -13.54 -8.89
CA ALA A 229 10.01 -12.79 -8.89
C ALA A 229 9.04 -13.25 -7.79
N ILE A 230 9.14 -14.50 -7.37
CA ILE A 230 8.30 -15.09 -6.32
C ILE A 230 9.21 -15.77 -5.31
N LYS A 231 9.11 -15.39 -4.04
CA LYS A 231 9.84 -16.03 -2.94
C LYS A 231 8.89 -16.43 -1.82
N LEU A 232 8.75 -17.73 -1.57
CA LEU A 232 7.96 -18.25 -0.45
C LEU A 232 8.90 -18.91 0.56
N ASP A 233 9.40 -18.15 1.53
CA ASP A 233 10.44 -18.59 2.45
C ASP A 233 9.89 -18.71 3.88
N CYS A 234 9.47 -19.94 4.20
CA CYS A 234 8.75 -20.25 5.43
C CYS A 234 9.63 -20.99 6.45
N ASP A 235 9.36 -20.75 7.74
CA ASP A 235 10.10 -21.34 8.84
C ASP A 235 9.96 -22.87 8.84
N GLN A 236 11.03 -23.58 9.20
CA GLN A 236 11.11 -25.03 9.14
C GLN A 236 10.12 -25.77 10.06
N ASN A 237 9.65 -25.13 11.12
CA ASN A 237 8.83 -25.79 12.14
C ASN A 237 7.33 -25.67 11.83
N SER A 238 6.84 -24.45 11.59
CA SER A 238 5.42 -24.21 11.32
C SER A 238 5.07 -24.43 9.84
N GLY A 239 5.97 -24.00 8.95
CA GLY A 239 5.75 -23.86 7.50
C GLY A 239 4.64 -22.88 7.17
N CYS A 240 4.52 -22.50 5.91
CA CYS A 240 3.32 -21.82 5.41
C CYS A 240 2.35 -22.86 4.84
N ARG A 241 1.06 -22.72 5.14
CA ARG A 241 0.04 -23.73 4.80
C ARG A 241 -1.10 -23.15 3.98
N ASN A 242 -1.73 -24.00 3.17
CA ASN A 242 -2.87 -23.63 2.33
C ASN A 242 -2.60 -22.37 1.48
N ILE A 243 -1.40 -22.29 0.90
CA ILE A 243 -1.06 -21.24 -0.05
C ILE A 243 -1.75 -21.55 -1.38
N ILE A 244 -2.56 -20.63 -1.90
CA ILE A 244 -3.19 -20.79 -3.20
C ILE A 244 -2.61 -19.74 -4.14
N MET A 245 -2.09 -20.19 -5.28
CA MET A 245 -1.73 -19.33 -6.40
C MET A 245 -2.61 -19.69 -7.58
N ASP A 246 -3.34 -18.72 -8.09
CA ASP A 246 -4.31 -18.92 -9.17
C ASP A 246 -4.12 -17.85 -10.24
N ARG A 247 -3.86 -18.27 -11.49
CA ARG A 247 -3.64 -17.37 -12.65
C ARG A 247 -2.59 -16.28 -12.36
N ILE A 248 -1.34 -16.71 -12.22
CA ILE A 248 -0.17 -15.85 -12.02
C ILE A 248 0.61 -15.75 -13.33
N LYS A 249 0.78 -14.55 -13.86
CA LYS A 249 1.49 -14.27 -15.11
C LYS A 249 2.44 -13.09 -14.93
N ILE A 250 3.62 -13.40 -14.40
CA ILE A 250 4.70 -12.44 -14.20
C ILE A 250 5.80 -12.76 -15.22
N THR A 251 6.40 -11.72 -15.81
CA THR A 251 7.51 -11.82 -16.76
C THR A 251 8.64 -10.88 -16.36
N SER A 252 9.81 -10.92 -17.02
CA SER A 252 10.88 -9.97 -16.69
C SER A 252 10.57 -8.59 -17.26
N ALA A 253 10.83 -7.54 -16.49
CA ALA A 253 10.90 -6.16 -16.97
C ALA A 253 12.20 -5.91 -17.76
N VAL A 254 13.22 -6.75 -17.57
CA VAL A 254 14.51 -6.64 -18.23
C VAL A 254 14.52 -7.53 -19.47
N PRO A 255 14.82 -7.00 -20.67
CA PRO A 255 14.90 -7.80 -21.90
C PRO A 255 15.84 -8.99 -21.76
N ASP A 256 15.44 -10.13 -22.33
CA ASP A 256 16.21 -11.39 -22.38
C ASP A 256 16.56 -12.02 -21.02
N LYS A 257 16.05 -11.48 -19.91
CA LYS A 257 16.19 -12.07 -18.59
C LYS A 257 15.06 -13.04 -18.30
N LYS A 258 15.42 -14.21 -17.78
CA LYS A 258 14.47 -15.17 -17.23
C LYS A 258 14.24 -14.86 -15.76
N ILE A 259 13.00 -15.04 -15.33
CA ILE A 259 12.65 -14.98 -13.92
C ILE A 259 12.31 -16.37 -13.40
N TYR A 260 12.42 -16.56 -12.10
CA TYR A 260 12.12 -17.81 -11.41
C TYR A 260 11.38 -17.54 -10.10
N ALA A 261 10.83 -18.63 -9.53
CA ALA A 261 10.28 -18.65 -8.19
C ALA A 261 11.10 -19.57 -7.30
N SER A 262 11.30 -19.18 -6.04
CA SER A 262 11.86 -20.02 -4.99
C SER A 262 10.82 -20.30 -3.92
N CYS A 263 10.98 -21.44 -3.26
CA CYS A 263 10.10 -21.83 -2.19
C CYS A 263 10.79 -22.75 -1.19
N ASN A 264 10.57 -22.48 0.08
CA ASN A 264 11.08 -23.20 1.22
C ASN A 264 9.96 -23.39 2.25
N ASN A 265 9.68 -24.65 2.60
CA ASN A 265 8.65 -25.06 3.55
C ASN A 265 7.25 -24.42 3.40
N ALA A 266 6.83 -24.12 2.17
CA ALA A 266 5.46 -23.71 1.87
C ALA A 266 4.68 -24.87 1.23
N ILE A 267 3.44 -25.06 1.67
CA ILE A 267 2.54 -26.11 1.21
C ILE A 267 1.29 -25.45 0.64
N GLY A 268 0.92 -25.84 -0.58
CA GLY A 268 -0.22 -25.24 -1.23
C GLY A 268 -0.50 -25.77 -2.63
N THR A 269 -1.31 -25.02 -3.37
CA THR A 269 -1.87 -25.42 -4.66
C THR A 269 -1.72 -24.30 -5.69
N SER A 270 -1.30 -24.69 -6.90
CA SER A 270 -1.30 -23.85 -8.10
C SER A 270 -2.50 -24.16 -8.98
N ILE A 271 -3.25 -23.15 -9.42
CA ILE A 271 -4.45 -23.29 -10.26
C ILE A 271 -4.27 -22.42 -11.51
N GLY A 272 -4.63 -22.95 -12.68
CA GLY A 272 -4.48 -22.25 -13.95
C GLY A 272 -3.02 -22.02 -14.36
N THR A 273 -2.77 -20.93 -15.09
CA THR A 273 -1.42 -20.57 -15.57
C THR A 273 -0.60 -19.97 -14.43
N ILE A 274 0.58 -20.53 -14.15
CA ILE A 274 1.53 -20.01 -13.16
C ILE A 274 2.90 -19.79 -13.81
N VAL A 275 3.24 -18.52 -14.02
CA VAL A 275 4.51 -18.06 -14.58
C VAL A 275 5.07 -16.97 -13.66
N PRO A 276 6.27 -17.14 -13.08
CA PRO A 276 7.13 -18.33 -13.14
C PRO A 276 6.56 -19.51 -12.34
N ASN A 277 6.92 -20.74 -12.72
CA ASN A 277 6.51 -21.96 -12.01
C ASN A 277 7.03 -21.97 -10.57
N VAL A 278 6.17 -22.27 -9.59
CA VAL A 278 6.49 -22.32 -8.16
C VAL A 278 6.67 -23.77 -7.70
N PRO A 279 7.91 -24.25 -7.45
CA PRO A 279 8.19 -25.69 -7.35
C PRO A 279 7.51 -26.45 -6.20
N CYS A 280 7.20 -25.79 -5.08
CA CYS A 280 6.65 -26.43 -3.89
C CYS A 280 5.11 -26.56 -3.91
N LEU A 281 4.43 -25.88 -4.84
CA LEU A 281 2.97 -25.88 -4.92
C LEU A 281 2.50 -26.98 -5.87
N LYS A 282 1.55 -27.80 -5.41
CA LYS A 282 0.99 -28.89 -6.22
C LYS A 282 0.00 -28.33 -7.22
N SER A 283 0.04 -28.77 -8.47
CA SER A 283 -0.98 -28.40 -9.45
C SER A 283 -2.36 -28.93 -9.02
N GLY A 284 -3.29 -28.02 -8.79
CA GLY A 284 -4.70 -28.31 -8.57
C GLY A 284 -5.45 -28.30 -9.90
N THR A 285 -6.46 -29.16 -10.01
CA THR A 285 -7.45 -29.03 -11.08
C THR A 285 -8.33 -27.83 -10.77
N GLU A 286 -8.61 -26.98 -11.77
CA GLU A 286 -9.71 -26.00 -11.63
C GLU A 286 -10.95 -26.74 -11.13
N PRO A 287 -11.69 -26.20 -10.13
CA PRO A 287 -13.01 -26.70 -9.87
C PRO A 287 -13.79 -26.55 -11.16
N THR A 288 -14.07 -27.66 -11.84
CA THR A 288 -15.03 -27.71 -12.93
C THR A 288 -16.33 -27.17 -12.37
N THR A 289 -16.59 -25.90 -12.60
CA THR A 289 -17.92 -25.32 -12.45
C THR A 289 -18.73 -25.85 -13.62
N SER A 290 -19.02 -27.15 -13.61
CA SER A 290 -20.25 -27.61 -14.24
C SER A 290 -21.36 -26.88 -13.46
N PRO A 291 -22.13 -25.97 -14.09
CA PRO A 291 -23.29 -25.43 -13.41
C PRO A 291 -24.12 -26.63 -12.94
N PRO A 292 -24.59 -26.67 -11.68
CA PRO A 292 -25.50 -27.72 -11.26
C PRO A 292 -26.62 -27.76 -12.28
N ALA A 293 -26.91 -28.94 -12.82
CA ALA A 293 -28.03 -29.13 -13.73
C ALA A 293 -29.26 -28.55 -13.03
N MET A 294 -29.74 -27.40 -13.53
CA MET A 294 -30.98 -26.84 -13.02
C MET A 294 -32.05 -27.90 -13.23
N PRO A 295 -32.80 -28.29 -12.19
CA PRO A 295 -33.94 -29.17 -12.39
C PRO A 295 -34.86 -28.49 -13.40
N LEU A 296 -35.23 -29.24 -14.44
CA LEU A 296 -36.15 -28.80 -15.47
C LEU A 296 -37.43 -28.28 -14.78
N PRO A 297 -37.90 -27.04 -15.05
CA PRO A 297 -39.11 -26.55 -14.42
C PRO A 297 -40.29 -27.42 -14.88
N THR A 298 -40.93 -28.10 -13.94
CA THR A 298 -42.17 -28.88 -14.15
C THR A 298 -43.43 -28.00 -14.17
N VAL A 299 -43.26 -26.68 -14.32
CA VAL A 299 -44.36 -25.71 -14.36
C VAL A 299 -44.46 -25.14 -15.79
N PRO A 300 -45.63 -25.20 -16.45
CA PRO A 300 -45.82 -24.54 -17.75
C PRO A 300 -45.57 -23.04 -17.59
N LEU A 301 -44.69 -22.46 -18.42
CA LEU A 301 -44.53 -21.01 -18.50
C LEU A 301 -45.87 -20.35 -18.85
N PRO A 302 -46.25 -19.23 -18.21
CA PRO A 302 -47.35 -18.41 -18.70
C PRO A 302 -47.02 -17.87 -20.10
N ALA A 303 -48.04 -17.83 -20.97
CA ALA A 303 -47.91 -17.34 -22.34
C ALA A 303 -47.28 -15.94 -22.37
N THR A 304 -46.24 -15.78 -23.18
CA THR A 304 -45.55 -14.50 -23.38
C THR A 304 -46.51 -13.49 -24.01
N PRO A 305 -46.61 -12.25 -23.48
CA PRO A 305 -47.36 -11.20 -24.14
C PRO A 305 -46.72 -10.84 -25.50
N PRO A 306 -47.51 -10.33 -26.46
CA PRO A 306 -47.00 -9.98 -27.78
C PRO A 306 -45.92 -8.88 -27.68
N PRO A 307 -44.94 -8.88 -28.61
CA PRO A 307 -43.85 -7.91 -28.59
C PRO A 307 -44.38 -6.49 -28.77
N SER A 308 -43.85 -5.57 -27.97
CA SER A 308 -44.07 -4.13 -28.10
C SER A 308 -43.65 -3.65 -29.50
N PRO A 309 -44.33 -2.64 -30.08
CA PRO A 309 -43.96 -2.08 -31.37
C PRO A 309 -42.54 -1.49 -31.34
N PRO A 310 -41.81 -1.53 -32.47
CA PRO A 310 -40.44 -1.04 -32.53
C PRO A 310 -40.37 0.45 -32.20
N LEU A 311 -39.37 0.81 -31.40
CA LEU A 311 -39.05 2.20 -31.08
C LEU A 311 -38.68 2.98 -32.36
N PRO A 312 -39.03 4.27 -32.45
CA PRO A 312 -38.71 5.09 -33.61
C PRO A 312 -37.19 5.25 -33.78
N VAL A 313 -36.75 5.12 -35.03
CA VAL A 313 -35.35 5.26 -35.45
C VAL A 313 -34.85 6.68 -35.13
N MET A 314 -33.75 6.78 -34.38
CA MET A 314 -33.09 8.06 -34.12
C MET A 314 -32.57 8.70 -35.42
N PRO A 315 -32.71 10.02 -35.61
CA PRO A 315 -32.13 10.71 -36.75
C PRO A 315 -30.59 10.72 -36.68
N PRO A 316 -29.91 10.78 -37.84
CA PRO A 316 -28.45 10.77 -37.89
C PRO A 316 -27.85 12.02 -37.23
N PRO A 317 -26.62 11.91 -36.66
CA PRO A 317 -25.95 13.04 -36.03
C PRO A 317 -25.60 14.11 -37.07
N SER A 318 -25.70 15.37 -36.65
CA SER A 318 -25.37 16.57 -37.42
C SER A 318 -23.92 16.55 -37.93
N PRO A 319 -23.61 17.18 -39.09
CA PRO A 319 -22.26 17.23 -39.62
C PRO A 319 -21.29 17.99 -38.68
N PRO A 320 -20.00 17.63 -38.69
CA PRO A 320 -19.01 18.23 -37.82
C PRO A 320 -18.82 19.73 -38.11
N VAL A 321 -18.71 20.50 -37.04
CA VAL A 321 -18.46 21.96 -37.06
C VAL A 321 -17.02 22.23 -37.53
N PRO A 322 -16.75 23.29 -38.32
CA PRO A 322 -15.41 23.60 -38.81
C PRO A 322 -14.43 23.90 -37.67
N VAL A 323 -13.24 23.29 -37.74
CA VAL A 323 -12.11 23.53 -36.83
C VAL A 323 -11.58 24.95 -37.05
N MET A 324 -11.55 25.76 -35.98
CA MET A 324 -10.90 27.07 -35.98
C MET A 324 -9.36 26.92 -36.02
N PRO A 325 -8.64 27.79 -36.75
CA PRO A 325 -7.18 27.78 -36.77
C PRO A 325 -6.59 28.31 -35.44
N PRO A 326 -5.40 27.83 -35.03
CA PRO A 326 -4.77 28.24 -33.79
C PRO A 326 -4.30 29.71 -33.86
N SER A 327 -4.65 30.47 -32.83
CA SER A 327 -4.29 31.89 -32.66
C SER A 327 -3.11 32.05 -31.70
N SER A 328 -1.92 31.60 -32.09
CA SER A 328 -0.67 31.97 -31.38
C SER A 328 0.54 31.87 -32.32
N PRO A 329 1.41 32.89 -32.42
CA PRO A 329 2.68 32.77 -33.12
C PRO A 329 3.69 31.91 -32.34
N PRO A 330 4.66 31.26 -33.01
CA PRO A 330 5.66 30.41 -32.36
C PRO A 330 6.64 31.22 -31.51
N VAL A 331 6.97 30.67 -30.34
CA VAL A 331 7.95 31.23 -29.38
C VAL A 331 9.37 31.06 -29.95
N PRO A 332 10.29 32.05 -29.79
CA PRO A 332 11.65 31.93 -30.29
C PRO A 332 12.47 30.86 -29.55
N VAL A 333 13.24 30.09 -30.30
CA VAL A 333 14.20 29.09 -29.80
C VAL A 333 15.42 29.79 -29.18
N MET A 334 15.76 29.46 -27.94
CA MET A 334 17.01 29.91 -27.28
C MET A 334 18.23 29.14 -27.80
N PRO A 335 19.39 29.79 -27.98
CA PRO A 335 20.64 29.11 -28.35
C PRO A 335 21.30 28.41 -27.14
N PRO A 336 22.14 27.39 -27.38
CA PRO A 336 22.78 26.59 -26.32
C PRO A 336 23.89 27.38 -25.59
N PRO A 337 24.14 27.10 -24.30
CA PRO A 337 25.20 27.76 -23.54
C PRO A 337 26.59 27.26 -23.97
N SER A 338 27.48 28.22 -24.19
CA SER A 338 28.90 28.01 -24.44
C SER A 338 29.73 28.14 -23.15
N LEU A 339 30.63 27.17 -22.96
CA LEU A 339 31.83 27.12 -22.09
C LEU A 339 31.70 26.62 -20.64
N PRO A 340 32.74 25.90 -20.14
CA PRO A 340 32.71 25.20 -18.85
C PRO A 340 33.13 26.09 -17.67
N GLU A 341 32.52 25.87 -16.51
CA GLU A 341 32.89 26.50 -15.24
C GLU A 341 34.22 25.96 -14.66
N PRO A 342 34.95 26.74 -13.85
CA PRO A 342 36.24 26.36 -13.29
C PRO A 342 36.11 25.46 -12.05
N VAL A 343 37.09 24.54 -11.94
CA VAL A 343 37.28 23.58 -10.84
C VAL A 343 37.53 24.29 -9.50
N MET A 344 36.76 23.95 -8.46
CA MET A 344 36.99 24.39 -7.08
C MET A 344 38.19 23.68 -6.43
N PRO A 345 38.99 24.33 -5.55
CA PRO A 345 40.09 23.67 -4.84
C PRO A 345 39.65 22.84 -3.64
N LEU A 346 40.45 21.81 -3.31
CA LEU A 346 40.30 20.90 -2.17
C LEU A 346 40.26 21.62 -0.79
N PRO A 347 39.60 21.04 0.23
CA PRO A 347 39.56 21.58 1.58
C PRO A 347 40.82 21.25 2.40
N SER A 348 41.21 22.21 3.25
CA SER A 348 42.31 22.14 4.24
C SER A 348 42.00 21.24 5.45
N PRO A 349 43.01 20.74 6.20
CA PRO A 349 42.83 19.80 7.30
C PRO A 349 42.26 20.45 8.59
N PRO A 350 41.70 19.64 9.53
CA PRO A 350 40.93 20.14 10.67
C PRO A 350 41.79 20.72 11.80
N VAL A 351 41.23 21.72 12.48
CA VAL A 351 41.78 22.44 13.65
C VAL A 351 41.41 21.70 14.96
N PRO A 352 42.21 21.76 16.05
CA PRO A 352 41.97 20.99 17.27
C PRO A 352 40.74 21.44 18.07
N VAL A 353 40.07 20.46 18.69
CA VAL A 353 38.85 20.59 19.49
C VAL A 353 39.15 21.15 20.90
N MET A 354 38.41 22.19 21.31
CA MET A 354 38.40 22.72 22.69
C MET A 354 37.50 21.89 23.62
N PRO A 355 37.75 21.84 24.94
CA PRO A 355 36.95 21.08 25.91
C PRO A 355 35.58 21.71 26.19
N PRO A 356 34.59 20.92 26.66
CA PRO A 356 33.20 21.36 26.77
C PRO A 356 32.96 22.29 27.97
N PRO A 357 31.99 23.22 27.87
CA PRO A 357 31.58 24.06 28.99
C PRO A 357 30.65 23.33 29.97
N VAL A 358 30.67 23.81 31.21
CA VAL A 358 29.92 23.35 32.40
C VAL A 358 28.39 23.54 32.22
N PRO A 359 27.51 22.70 32.81
CA PRO A 359 26.06 22.74 32.55
C PRO A 359 25.40 24.02 33.08
N VAL A 360 24.64 24.68 32.20
CA VAL A 360 23.72 25.78 32.52
C VAL A 360 22.35 25.19 32.85
N MET A 361 21.65 25.77 33.83
CA MET A 361 20.29 25.40 34.26
C MET A 361 19.29 25.28 33.08
N PRO A 362 18.29 24.39 33.16
CA PRO A 362 17.32 24.21 32.09
C PRO A 362 16.41 25.45 31.96
N PRO A 363 16.01 25.82 30.74
CA PRO A 363 15.08 26.92 30.51
C PRO A 363 13.67 26.54 30.98
N PRO A 364 12.78 27.54 31.21
CA PRO A 364 11.40 27.28 31.55
C PRO A 364 10.69 26.47 30.47
N SER A 365 9.70 25.69 30.88
CA SER A 365 8.85 24.83 30.03
C SER A 365 8.42 25.54 28.74
N PRO A 366 8.44 24.86 27.58
CA PRO A 366 7.99 25.48 26.34
C PRO A 366 6.52 25.88 26.45
N PRO A 367 6.10 26.96 25.76
CA PRO A 367 4.71 27.34 25.71
C PRO A 367 3.87 26.20 25.15
N VAL A 368 2.65 26.06 25.65
CA VAL A 368 1.62 25.18 25.06
C VAL A 368 1.56 25.46 23.55
N PRO A 369 1.61 24.45 22.67
CA PRO A 369 1.65 24.70 21.23
C PRO A 369 0.41 25.49 20.81
N ILE A 370 0.65 26.67 20.26
CA ILE A 370 -0.36 27.42 19.53
C ILE A 370 -0.60 26.61 18.26
N ILE A 371 -1.85 26.18 18.05
CA ILE A 371 -2.34 25.63 16.78
C ILE A 371 -1.80 26.54 15.66
N PRO A 372 -1.02 26.02 14.69
CA PRO A 372 -0.48 26.85 13.61
C PRO A 372 -1.61 27.66 12.97
N PRO A 373 -1.38 28.89 12.48
CA PRO A 373 -2.42 29.71 11.84
C PRO A 373 -3.05 29.06 10.58
N HIS A 374 -2.51 27.93 10.14
CA HIS A 374 -2.95 27.13 8.99
C HIS A 374 -3.67 25.82 9.39
N LEU A 375 -3.79 25.53 10.68
CA LEU A 375 -4.57 24.40 11.21
C LEU A 375 -5.89 24.96 11.72
N ARG A 376 -6.97 24.76 10.96
CA ARG A 376 -8.32 25.14 11.39
C ARG A 376 -9.12 23.88 11.69
N LEU A 377 -9.64 23.79 12.90
CA LEU A 377 -10.71 22.85 13.24
C LEU A 377 -11.97 23.46 12.60
N CYS A 378 -12.50 22.79 11.58
CA CYS A 378 -13.63 23.27 10.80
C CYS A 378 -14.92 22.89 11.47
#